data_AF-A0A8J4AY67-F1
#
_entry.id   AF-A0A8J4AY67-F1
#
_cell.length_a   1.000
_cell.length_b   1.000
_cell.length_c   1.000
_cell.angle_alpha   90.00
_cell.angle_beta   90.00
_cell.angle_gamma   90.00
#
_symmetry.space_group_name_H-M   'P 1'
#
loop_
_entity.id
_entity.type
_entity.pdbx_description
1 polymer ?
#
loop_
_entity_poly.entity_id
_entity_poly.type
_entity_poly.pdbx_seq_one_letter_code
_entity_poly.pdbx_strand_id
1 'polypeptide(L)'
;LSHLSDATFVSYFPAELCLTCQDLRRSLRLPGSLLIASSLSFFRLVCIIPLQSVRVQLRNPAHGTCGTHDEKPLSSSAMKLFGMYVTVIILPYYFNTFSYAHISRVFRTWLGSQQTLFGGDSDCVTEARHVKGFLDNEIRKGLGHFLDYWTERHHKRGRLLAGVLSTARRLINADTNNTISGEIVNLSIQLGHLPINFVNWPLVRRIAVASLALYQDRHGPFVGELYAEGLLLQLFAQHKGSARRKAMMEFAHVSKSGGTSFCSLAMDNGCQSDTKRNCLVDAFGDDPRYFDQSYHEVLRGDCSTSCDNIEKPMKWRLPVSCTARRMWLRRYALNVYANEYTAFGGIKSPVLAHPCRNMFTVLQLRHPYDRVISHIKFAWIIYLLRCGERDSRAVYFKHGNGTDVWSALMPAPTNNYLIRSLLGEVVFNLPRGAISSEHLEIARELLAKQYDVLLVLEDRDLFQMSLRYGLGFQRLNPRHDNKTPKSSEESLPGDLEQLYELNKLDLQLYQFGVLMARLDAIVYDAASRIVKSRVTVTPSPSRPPPQRPACSPGDMSKPHCHVEEVGGEGRCGWIGGR
;
A
#
# COMPACT_ATOMS: atom_id res chain seq x y z
N LEU A 1 -39.31 43.77 32.16
CA LEU A 1 -38.82 43.42 30.81
C LEU A 1 -37.29 43.55 30.83
N SER A 2 -36.64 42.43 31.22
CA SER A 2 -35.21 42.02 31.18
C SER A 2 -34.11 43.08 30.89
N HIS A 3 -33.35 43.59 31.87
CA HIS A 3 -32.08 43.10 32.51
C HIS A 3 -30.88 42.93 31.54
N LEU A 4 -29.91 43.88 31.50
CA LEU A 4 -28.63 44.01 32.28
C LEU A 4 -27.61 42.88 31.96
N SER A 5 -26.29 43.05 31.78
CA SER A 5 -25.33 44.18 31.73
C SER A 5 -23.93 43.61 31.39
N ASP A 6 -22.98 44.49 31.07
CA ASP A 6 -21.54 44.28 30.84
C ASP A 6 -20.78 43.39 31.85
N ALA A 7 -19.73 42.70 31.37
CA ALA A 7 -18.48 42.35 32.09
C ALA A 7 -17.42 41.80 31.10
N THR A 8 -16.41 42.58 30.69
CA THR A 8 -15.01 42.51 31.17
C THR A 8 -14.57 41.15 31.73
N PHE A 9 -13.70 40.44 30.98
CA PHE A 9 -12.93 39.30 31.50
C PHE A 9 -11.60 39.79 32.07
N VAL A 10 -11.51 39.78 33.39
CA VAL A 10 -10.28 39.95 34.17
C VAL A 10 -9.64 38.58 34.37
N SER A 11 -8.33 38.55 34.10
CA SER A 11 -7.38 37.50 34.42
C SER A 11 -7.32 37.19 35.91
N TYR A 12 -7.42 35.92 36.29
CA TYR A 12 -6.93 35.41 37.57
C TYR A 12 -6.20 34.08 37.38
N PHE A 13 -4.92 34.09 37.78
CA PHE A 13 -4.12 32.93 38.12
C PHE A 13 -4.76 32.13 39.28
N PRO A 14 -4.46 30.83 39.37
CA PRO A 14 -3.90 30.35 40.62
C PRO A 14 -2.55 29.68 40.44
N ALA A 15 -1.77 29.88 41.49
CA ALA A 15 -0.39 29.51 41.69
C ALA A 15 -0.19 28.01 41.96
N GLU A 16 1.06 27.61 41.74
CA GLU A 16 1.84 26.68 42.55
C GLU A 16 1.33 25.24 42.76
N LEU A 17 1.90 24.34 41.97
CA LEU A 17 2.40 23.08 42.52
C LEU A 17 3.84 22.86 42.05
N CYS A 18 4.77 23.13 42.98
CA CYS A 18 6.16 22.70 42.91
C CYS A 18 6.24 21.17 42.88
N LEU A 19 6.81 20.60 41.82
CA LEU A 19 7.40 19.27 41.86
C LEU A 19 8.87 19.39 41.45
N THR A 20 9.70 19.40 42.48
CA THR A 20 11.15 19.32 42.42
C THR A 20 11.59 17.96 41.86
N CYS A 21 12.43 18.01 40.82
CA CYS A 21 13.33 16.93 40.46
C CYS A 21 14.30 16.66 41.62
N GLN A 22 14.24 15.48 42.24
CA GLN A 22 15.39 14.90 42.93
C GLN A 22 15.26 13.37 43.05
N ASP A 23 16.40 12.73 42.81
CA ASP A 23 16.83 11.42 43.30
C ASP A 23 16.40 10.13 42.59
N LEU A 24 17.09 9.95 41.46
CA LEU A 24 17.48 8.65 40.93
C LEU A 24 18.77 8.17 41.64
N ARG A 25 18.65 7.37 42.71
CA ARG A 25 19.68 6.38 43.12
C ARG A 25 19.23 5.49 44.30
N ARG A 26 19.47 4.20 44.08
CA ARG A 26 19.84 3.13 45.06
C ARG A 26 18.73 2.26 45.68
N SER A 27 18.88 0.98 45.31
CA SER A 27 18.90 -0.20 46.19
C SER A 27 17.59 -0.98 46.37
N LEU A 28 17.58 -2.19 45.80
CA LEU A 28 17.10 -3.44 46.40
C LEU A 28 17.72 -4.59 45.56
N ARG A 29 18.93 -5.05 45.89
CA ARG A 29 19.20 -6.29 46.65
C ARG A 29 18.31 -7.47 46.21
N LEU A 30 18.82 -8.27 45.29
CA LEU A 30 18.46 -9.67 45.12
C LEU A 30 19.28 -10.53 46.10
N PRO A 31 18.66 -11.50 46.76
CA PRO A 31 19.37 -12.71 47.16
C PRO A 31 18.69 -13.98 46.64
N GLY A 32 19.52 -15.00 46.39
CA GLY A 32 19.15 -16.36 46.77
C GLY A 32 18.68 -17.29 45.66
N SER A 33 19.66 -17.93 45.04
CA SER A 33 19.74 -19.37 44.73
C SER A 33 18.59 -20.26 45.23
N LEU A 34 18.00 -21.07 44.33
CA LEU A 34 17.34 -22.31 44.74
C LEU A 34 17.54 -23.45 43.70
N LEU A 35 18.32 -24.43 44.14
CA LEU A 35 18.17 -25.89 44.00
C LEU A 35 17.66 -26.48 42.68
N ILE A 36 18.60 -27.17 42.02
CA ILE A 36 18.37 -28.29 41.11
C ILE A 36 17.77 -29.44 41.93
N ALA A 37 16.55 -29.86 41.59
CA ALA A 37 15.97 -31.14 42.01
C ALA A 37 15.59 -31.94 40.77
N SER A 38 16.09 -33.16 40.75
CA SER A 38 15.94 -34.17 39.73
C SER A 38 14.62 -34.94 39.87
N SER A 39 14.21 -35.51 38.72
CA SER A 39 13.51 -36.80 38.56
C SER A 39 12.01 -36.80 38.20
N LEU A 40 11.73 -37.81 37.35
CA LEU A 40 10.49 -38.56 37.15
C LEU A 40 9.60 -38.21 35.94
N SER A 41 9.88 -38.99 34.89
CA SER A 41 8.98 -39.46 33.86
C SER A 41 7.59 -39.84 34.38
N PHE A 42 6.54 -39.37 33.68
CA PHE A 42 5.22 -39.99 33.71
C PHE A 42 4.64 -40.03 32.30
N PHE A 43 4.45 -41.24 31.78
CA PHE A 43 3.49 -41.51 30.72
C PHE A 43 2.07 -41.23 31.26
N ARG A 44 1.29 -40.41 30.56
CA ARG A 44 -0.17 -40.41 30.69
C ARG A 44 -0.81 -40.66 29.34
N LEU A 45 -1.25 -41.90 29.18
CA LEU A 45 -2.34 -42.27 28.29
C LEU A 45 -3.62 -41.62 28.84
N VAL A 46 -4.28 -40.76 28.08
CA VAL A 46 -5.62 -40.26 28.41
C VAL A 46 -6.54 -40.63 27.25
N CYS A 47 -7.24 -41.75 27.40
CA CYS A 47 -8.49 -42.02 26.72
C CYS A 47 -9.59 -41.24 27.42
N ILE A 48 -10.30 -40.37 26.69
CA ILE A 48 -11.63 -39.90 27.08
C ILE A 48 -12.52 -39.96 25.84
N ILE A 49 -13.40 -40.97 25.81
CA ILE A 49 -14.64 -40.98 25.05
C ILE A 49 -15.75 -40.78 26.09
N PRO A 50 -16.71 -39.88 25.85
CA PRO A 50 -18.08 -40.35 25.92
C PRO A 50 -18.89 -39.94 24.69
N LEU A 51 -19.33 -40.98 23.98
CA LEU A 51 -20.48 -40.99 23.09
C LEU A 51 -21.73 -40.60 23.86
N GLN A 52 -22.50 -39.63 23.36
CA GLN A 52 -23.96 -39.74 23.41
C GLN A 52 -24.61 -39.28 22.09
N SER A 53 -25.35 -40.25 21.52
CA SER A 53 -26.48 -40.17 20.59
C SER A 53 -26.29 -39.60 19.18
N VAL A 54 -25.95 -40.50 18.24
CA VAL A 54 -26.51 -40.49 16.88
C VAL A 54 -27.39 -41.73 16.75
N ARG A 55 -28.71 -41.55 16.64
CA ARG A 55 -29.66 -42.61 16.27
C ARG A 55 -29.62 -42.78 14.75
N VAL A 56 -29.18 -43.95 14.28
CA VAL A 56 -29.39 -44.38 12.90
C VAL A 56 -30.62 -45.28 12.89
N GLN A 57 -31.70 -44.83 12.24
CA GLN A 57 -32.85 -45.68 11.93
C GLN A 57 -32.56 -46.44 10.62
N LEU A 58 -32.45 -47.77 10.71
CA LEU A 58 -32.50 -48.65 9.54
C LEU A 58 -33.95 -49.08 9.33
N ARG A 59 -34.51 -48.73 8.15
CA ARG A 59 -35.78 -49.24 7.66
C ARG A 59 -35.51 -50.50 6.83
N ASN A 60 -36.20 -51.57 7.19
CA ASN A 60 -36.29 -52.81 6.44
C ASN A 60 -37.55 -52.76 5.56
N PRO A 61 -37.55 -53.38 4.37
CA PRO A 61 -38.71 -54.17 3.99
C PRO A 61 -38.32 -55.54 3.40
N ALA A 62 -39.05 -56.55 3.86
CA ALA A 62 -39.04 -57.92 3.35
C ALA A 62 -39.88 -58.06 2.07
N HIS A 63 -39.47 -58.91 1.13
CA HIS A 63 -40.14 -60.20 0.80
C HIS A 63 -39.62 -60.85 -0.51
N GLY A 64 -39.47 -62.20 -0.46
CA GLY A 64 -39.59 -63.18 -1.56
C GLY A 64 -38.33 -63.39 -2.41
N THR A 65 -37.86 -64.59 -2.78
CA THR A 65 -38.34 -65.98 -2.73
C THR A 65 -37.16 -66.92 -3.04
N CYS A 66 -37.29 -68.20 -2.68
CA CYS A 66 -36.31 -69.29 -2.82
C CYS A 66 -35.80 -69.55 -4.26
N GLY A 67 -34.53 -69.97 -4.34
CA GLY A 67 -33.96 -70.64 -5.51
C GLY A 67 -32.55 -71.19 -5.18
N THR A 68 -32.43 -72.50 -5.10
CA THR A 68 -31.16 -73.25 -5.03
C THR A 68 -30.58 -73.39 -6.43
N HIS A 69 -29.30 -73.03 -6.65
CA HIS A 69 -28.42 -73.69 -7.62
C HIS A 69 -26.96 -73.23 -7.46
N ASP A 70 -26.10 -74.24 -7.33
CA ASP A 70 -24.74 -74.45 -7.86
C ASP A 70 -23.61 -73.42 -7.75
N GLU A 71 -22.48 -74.00 -7.32
CA GLU A 71 -21.13 -73.50 -7.23
C GLU A 71 -20.59 -72.90 -8.54
N LYS A 72 -19.88 -71.77 -8.43
CA LYS A 72 -18.68 -71.42 -9.20
C LYS A 72 -17.94 -70.24 -8.56
N PRO A 73 -16.59 -70.20 -8.58
CA PRO A 73 -15.82 -69.14 -7.92
C PRO A 73 -15.74 -67.91 -8.83
N LEU A 74 -16.08 -66.74 -8.30
CA LEU A 74 -15.95 -65.46 -8.98
C LEU A 74 -14.71 -64.69 -8.50
N SER A 75 -14.14 -63.99 -9.46
CA SER A 75 -12.78 -63.53 -9.55
C SER A 75 -12.50 -62.16 -8.90
N SER A 76 -11.20 -61.92 -8.74
CA SER A 76 -10.50 -60.73 -8.24
C SER A 76 -10.87 -59.40 -8.90
N SER A 77 -12.04 -58.80 -8.62
CA SER A 77 -12.36 -57.44 -9.12
C SER A 77 -13.23 -56.55 -8.21
N ALA A 78 -13.35 -56.82 -6.92
CA ALA A 78 -14.14 -56.01 -5.98
C ALA A 78 -13.30 -55.31 -4.89
N MET A 79 -12.21 -54.62 -5.27
CA MET A 79 -11.37 -53.88 -4.31
C MET A 79 -10.95 -52.49 -4.79
N LYS A 80 -11.86 -51.76 -5.46
CA LYS A 80 -11.68 -50.34 -5.79
C LYS A 80 -13.03 -49.62 -5.83
N LEU A 81 -13.64 -49.35 -4.66
CA LEU A 81 -14.73 -48.35 -4.57
C LEU A 81 -15.12 -48.01 -3.12
N PHE A 82 -14.16 -47.80 -2.21
CA PHE A 82 -14.43 -47.12 -0.94
C PHE A 82 -13.19 -46.31 -0.52
N GLY A 83 -12.94 -45.22 -1.23
CA GLY A 83 -11.98 -44.18 -0.84
C GLY A 83 -12.71 -42.88 -0.57
N MET A 84 -13.53 -42.83 0.49
CA MET A 84 -14.04 -41.55 0.99
C MET A 84 -12.89 -40.80 1.67
N TYR A 85 -12.49 -39.69 1.07
CA TYR A 85 -11.65 -38.68 1.69
C TYR A 85 -12.35 -38.13 2.94
N VAL A 86 -11.97 -38.62 4.11
CA VAL A 86 -12.18 -37.88 5.36
C VAL A 86 -11.02 -36.90 5.48
N THR A 87 -11.22 -35.65 5.06
CA THR A 87 -10.34 -34.56 5.44
C THR A 87 -10.57 -34.28 6.92
N VAL A 88 -9.81 -34.95 7.79
CA VAL A 88 -9.75 -34.60 9.21
C VAL A 88 -9.04 -33.26 9.31
N ILE A 89 -9.80 -32.20 9.57
CA ILE A 89 -9.25 -30.91 10.01
C ILE A 89 -8.79 -31.13 11.46
N ILE A 90 -7.54 -31.56 11.64
CA ILE A 90 -6.89 -31.52 12.94
C ILE A 90 -6.51 -30.06 13.20
N LEU A 91 -7.37 -29.34 13.92
CA LEU A 91 -6.98 -28.09 14.56
C LEU A 91 -6.05 -28.45 15.73
N PRO A 92 -4.76 -28.05 15.73
CA PRO A 92 -3.89 -28.33 16.84
C PRO A 92 -4.34 -27.48 18.04
N TYR A 93 -4.90 -28.14 19.06
CA TYR A 93 -5.30 -27.56 20.35
C TYR A 93 -4.10 -27.22 21.26
N TYR A 94 -2.95 -26.90 20.66
CA TYR A 94 -1.74 -26.44 21.33
C TYR A 94 -1.40 -25.01 20.87
N PHE A 95 -2.25 -24.06 21.24
CA PHE A 95 -1.84 -22.65 21.32
C PHE A 95 -1.77 -22.26 22.79
N ASN A 96 -0.61 -22.53 23.39
CA ASN A 96 -0.18 -21.92 24.65
C ASN A 96 -0.30 -20.40 24.51
N THR A 97 -1.11 -19.76 25.36
CA THR A 97 -0.97 -18.39 25.90
C THR A 97 -0.24 -17.36 25.03
N PHE A 98 -0.53 -17.30 23.73
CA PHE A 98 -0.18 -16.15 22.93
C PHE A 98 -1.07 -15.01 23.42
N SER A 99 -0.43 -13.97 23.97
CA SER A 99 -1.11 -12.79 24.48
C SER A 99 -2.09 -12.26 23.44
N TYR A 100 -3.39 -12.35 23.72
CA TYR A 100 -4.51 -11.80 22.94
C TYR A 100 -4.51 -10.26 22.91
N ALA A 101 -3.36 -9.61 23.03
CA ALA A 101 -3.16 -8.17 22.91
C ALA A 101 -2.43 -7.82 21.61
N HIS A 102 -2.46 -8.71 20.62
CA HIS A 102 -1.60 -8.67 19.45
C HIS A 102 -2.26 -7.94 18.29
N ILE A 103 -3.50 -8.29 17.92
CA ILE A 103 -4.20 -7.61 16.83
C ILE A 103 -4.53 -6.18 17.22
N SER A 104 -4.99 -5.97 18.46
CA SER A 104 -5.24 -4.62 18.97
C SER A 104 -4.00 -3.73 18.92
N ARG A 105 -2.79 -4.30 19.04
CA ARG A 105 -1.52 -3.58 18.87
C ARG A 105 -1.26 -3.20 17.41
N VAL A 106 -1.57 -4.06 16.45
CA VAL A 106 -1.43 -3.76 15.01
C VAL A 106 -2.20 -2.50 14.64
N PHE A 107 -3.48 -2.42 15.01
CA PHE A 107 -4.31 -1.25 14.75
C PHE A 107 -3.78 0.00 15.45
N ARG A 108 -3.38 -0.10 16.73
CA ARG A 108 -2.77 1.04 17.44
C ARG A 108 -1.46 1.48 16.81
N THR A 109 -0.64 0.56 16.30
CA THR A 109 0.60 0.89 15.61
C THR A 109 0.30 1.68 14.34
N TRP A 110 -0.65 1.27 13.51
CA TRP A 110 -0.86 1.94 12.22
C TRP A 110 -1.83 3.14 12.27
N LEU A 111 -2.75 3.16 13.23
CA LEU A 111 -3.72 4.26 13.39
C LEU A 111 -3.30 5.26 14.46
N GLY A 112 -2.58 4.79 15.49
CA GLY A 112 -2.14 5.61 16.62
C GLY A 112 -0.67 6.04 16.57
N SER A 113 0.17 5.48 15.69
CA SER A 113 1.54 6.00 15.53
C SER A 113 1.49 7.38 14.88
N GLN A 114 1.82 8.37 15.69
CA GLN A 114 2.02 9.74 15.27
C GLN A 114 3.44 9.97 14.76
N GLN A 115 4.06 8.99 14.08
CA GLN A 115 5.38 9.25 13.52
C GLN A 115 5.27 10.51 12.66
N THR A 116 6.07 11.50 13.05
CA THR A 116 6.10 12.87 12.58
C THR A 116 6.10 12.87 11.06
N LEU A 117 4.91 12.99 10.45
CA LEU A 117 4.76 13.15 9.00
C LEU A 117 5.49 14.41 8.50
N PHE A 118 5.86 15.30 9.43
CA PHE A 118 6.67 16.48 9.21
C PHE A 118 8.02 16.29 9.89
N GLY A 119 8.93 15.57 9.23
CA GLY A 119 10.34 15.52 9.60
C GLY A 119 11.01 16.84 9.22
N GLY A 120 10.89 17.85 10.09
CA GLY A 120 11.51 19.16 9.92
C GLY A 120 11.89 19.77 11.27
N ASP A 121 13.18 20.07 11.43
CA ASP A 121 13.86 20.57 12.63
C ASP A 121 13.57 22.06 12.96
N SER A 122 12.38 22.58 12.67
CA SER A 122 12.06 23.99 12.87
C SER A 122 10.68 24.18 13.49
N ASP A 123 10.64 24.54 14.78
CA ASP A 123 9.61 25.30 15.54
C ASP A 123 8.09 25.13 15.28
N CYS A 124 7.63 24.19 14.45
CA CYS A 124 6.21 23.89 14.21
C CYS A 124 5.64 22.84 15.18
N VAL A 125 6.15 22.80 16.42
CA VAL A 125 5.75 21.81 17.43
C VAL A 125 4.30 22.04 17.92
N THR A 126 3.74 23.23 17.73
CA THR A 126 2.35 23.56 18.08
C THR A 126 1.31 22.96 17.14
N GLU A 127 1.66 22.60 15.89
CA GLU A 127 0.73 21.93 14.95
C GLU A 127 0.55 20.43 15.24
N ALA A 128 1.56 19.75 15.79
CA ALA A 128 1.54 18.31 16.01
C ALA A 128 0.44 17.84 16.99
N ARG A 129 0.02 18.70 17.95
CA ARG A 129 -1.11 18.40 18.86
C ARG A 129 -2.47 18.53 18.17
N HIS A 130 -2.61 19.36 17.14
CA HIS A 130 -3.81 19.42 16.30
C HIS A 130 -3.91 18.22 15.33
N VAL A 131 -2.77 17.67 14.89
CA VAL A 131 -2.74 16.52 13.97
C VAL A 131 -3.38 15.26 14.57
N LYS A 132 -3.32 15.05 15.90
CA LYS A 132 -4.01 13.91 16.56
C LYS A 132 -5.53 14.03 16.44
N GLY A 133 -6.07 15.17 16.89
CA GLY A 133 -7.50 15.45 16.84
C GLY A 133 -7.99 15.50 15.39
N PHE A 134 -7.18 16.04 14.49
CA PHE A 134 -7.46 16.08 13.07
C PHE A 134 -7.47 14.68 12.45
N LEU A 135 -6.45 13.85 12.67
CA LEU A 135 -6.41 12.47 12.15
C LEU A 135 -7.49 11.61 12.76
N ASP A 136 -7.75 11.66 14.07
CA ASP A 136 -8.85 10.89 14.66
C ASP A 136 -10.20 11.37 14.11
N ASN A 137 -10.38 12.68 13.91
CA ASN A 137 -11.60 13.24 13.34
C ASN A 137 -11.75 12.96 11.84
N GLU A 138 -10.67 12.99 11.05
CA GLU A 138 -10.64 12.65 9.63
C GLU A 138 -10.64 11.15 9.38
N ILE A 139 -10.13 10.33 10.30
CA ILE A 139 -10.29 8.88 10.27
C ILE A 139 -11.75 8.56 10.58
N ARG A 140 -12.35 9.15 11.63
CA ARG A 140 -13.77 8.91 11.92
C ARG A 140 -14.70 9.46 10.86
N LYS A 141 -14.54 10.73 10.47
CA LYS A 141 -15.32 11.39 9.41
C LYS A 141 -15.04 10.77 8.06
N GLY A 142 -13.77 10.57 7.72
CA GLY A 142 -13.36 10.02 6.43
C GLY A 142 -13.73 8.55 6.27
N LEU A 143 -13.52 7.69 7.27
CA LEU A 143 -13.96 6.28 7.19
C LEU A 143 -15.48 6.16 7.28
N GLY A 144 -16.14 6.94 8.15
CA GLY A 144 -17.60 6.98 8.26
C GLY A 144 -18.24 7.43 6.95
N HIS A 145 -17.86 8.62 6.47
CA HIS A 145 -18.30 9.17 5.18
C HIS A 145 -17.97 8.23 4.03
N PHE A 146 -16.79 7.61 4.02
CA PHE A 146 -16.44 6.61 3.02
C PHE A 146 -17.42 5.44 3.03
N LEU A 147 -17.71 4.84 4.18
CA LEU A 147 -18.64 3.72 4.27
C LEU A 147 -20.09 4.12 3.93
N ASP A 148 -20.53 5.29 4.38
CA ASP A 148 -21.88 5.81 4.13
C ASP A 148 -22.08 6.13 2.64
N TYR A 149 -21.16 6.92 2.06
CA TYR A 149 -21.13 7.25 0.63
C TYR A 149 -21.15 5.97 -0.23
N TRP A 150 -20.38 4.97 0.17
CA TRP A 150 -20.32 3.69 -0.54
C TRP A 150 -21.61 2.88 -0.45
N THR A 151 -22.22 2.86 0.73
CA THR A 151 -23.46 2.14 0.97
C THR A 151 -24.61 2.73 0.14
N GLU A 152 -24.72 4.06 0.12
CA GLU A 152 -25.78 4.76 -0.61
C GLU A 152 -25.64 4.61 -2.13
N ARG A 153 -24.43 4.81 -2.67
CA ARG A 153 -24.21 4.83 -4.13
C ARG A 153 -24.31 3.46 -4.79
N HIS A 154 -24.05 2.37 -4.06
CA HIS A 154 -23.93 1.02 -4.63
C HIS A 154 -25.05 0.04 -4.29
N HIS A 155 -26.05 0.46 -3.52
CA HIS A 155 -27.24 -0.35 -3.25
C HIS A 155 -27.91 -0.89 -4.54
N LYS A 156 -27.74 -0.20 -5.69
CA LYS A 156 -28.35 -0.56 -6.97
C LYS A 156 -27.49 -1.45 -7.90
N ARG A 157 -26.18 -1.61 -7.67
CA ARG A 157 -25.24 -2.10 -8.73
C ARG A 157 -24.48 -3.41 -8.44
N GLY A 158 -24.66 -4.06 -7.29
CA GLY A 158 -24.10 -5.40 -7.10
C GLY A 158 -24.49 -6.08 -5.79
N ARG A 159 -25.22 -7.20 -5.87
CA ARG A 159 -25.69 -7.97 -4.71
C ARG A 159 -24.54 -8.39 -3.77
N LEU A 160 -23.40 -8.78 -4.34
CA LEU A 160 -22.25 -9.26 -3.55
C LEU A 160 -21.54 -8.15 -2.78
N LEU A 161 -21.24 -7.01 -3.41
CA LEU A 161 -20.62 -5.87 -2.71
C LEU A 161 -21.57 -5.28 -1.67
N ALA A 162 -22.88 -5.26 -1.95
CA ALA A 162 -23.89 -4.87 -0.99
C ALA A 162 -23.90 -5.79 0.25
N GLY A 163 -23.69 -7.10 0.08
CA GLY A 163 -23.55 -8.05 1.19
C GLY A 163 -22.33 -7.76 2.07
N VAL A 164 -21.18 -7.43 1.46
CA VAL A 164 -19.97 -7.01 2.17
C VAL A 164 -20.22 -5.71 2.95
N LEU A 165 -20.79 -4.68 2.30
CA LEU A 165 -21.08 -3.38 2.92
C LEU A 165 -22.08 -3.49 4.08
N SER A 166 -23.16 -4.26 3.88
CA SER A 166 -24.16 -4.51 4.92
C SER A 166 -23.55 -5.19 6.14
N THR A 167 -22.69 -6.20 5.92
CA THR A 167 -22.01 -6.93 7.00
C THR A 167 -20.97 -6.07 7.70
N ALA A 168 -20.20 -5.28 6.95
CA ALA A 168 -19.30 -4.27 7.49
C ALA A 168 -20.02 -3.27 8.41
N ARG A 169 -21.19 -2.79 8.01
CA ARG A 169 -22.02 -1.89 8.83
C ARG A 169 -22.54 -2.55 10.10
N ARG A 170 -22.97 -3.81 10.03
CA ARG A 170 -23.38 -4.57 11.22
C ARG A 170 -22.22 -4.83 12.18
N LEU A 171 -21.03 -5.14 11.65
CA LEU A 171 -19.81 -5.30 12.43
C LEU A 171 -19.48 -4.04 13.24
N ILE A 172 -19.61 -2.85 12.65
CA ILE A 172 -19.34 -1.56 13.30
C ILE A 172 -20.34 -1.26 14.44
N ASN A 173 -21.55 -1.80 14.37
CA ASN A 173 -22.64 -1.58 15.33
C ASN A 173 -22.89 -2.82 16.21
N ALA A 174 -21.94 -3.75 16.30
CA ALA A 174 -22.10 -4.95 17.12
C ALA A 174 -21.89 -4.61 18.60
N ASP A 175 -22.91 -4.74 19.42
CA ASP A 175 -22.86 -4.32 20.83
C ASP A 175 -22.35 -5.40 21.80
N THR A 176 -22.16 -6.65 21.33
CA THR A 176 -21.71 -7.77 22.17
C THR A 176 -20.59 -8.58 21.53
N ASN A 177 -19.78 -9.22 22.38
CA ASN A 177 -18.65 -10.08 21.99
C ASN A 177 -19.05 -11.26 21.09
N ASN A 178 -20.23 -11.85 21.34
CA ASN A 178 -20.73 -12.95 20.50
C ASN A 178 -21.21 -12.43 19.14
N THR A 179 -21.83 -11.25 19.11
CA THR A 179 -22.27 -10.60 17.88
C THR A 179 -21.09 -10.24 16.98
N ILE A 180 -19.99 -9.69 17.52
CA ILE A 180 -18.82 -9.35 16.70
C ILE A 180 -18.19 -10.59 16.05
N SER A 181 -17.96 -11.65 16.83
CA SER A 181 -17.35 -12.87 16.27
C SER A 181 -18.19 -13.43 15.12
N GLY A 182 -19.52 -13.43 15.28
CA GLY A 182 -20.46 -13.79 14.22
C GLY A 182 -20.37 -12.90 12.98
N GLU A 183 -20.31 -11.58 13.14
CA GLU A 183 -20.20 -10.66 12.01
C GLU A 183 -18.84 -10.72 11.29
N ILE A 184 -17.74 -10.97 12.01
CA ILE A 184 -16.42 -11.22 11.39
C ILE A 184 -16.46 -12.49 10.53
N VAL A 185 -17.07 -13.57 11.05
CA VAL A 185 -17.25 -14.83 10.31
C VAL A 185 -18.15 -14.61 9.09
N ASN A 186 -19.26 -13.90 9.24
CA ASN A 186 -20.13 -13.54 8.12
C ASN A 186 -19.37 -12.76 7.06
N LEU A 187 -18.55 -11.78 7.46
CA LEU A 187 -17.75 -10.99 6.52
C LEU A 187 -16.74 -11.89 5.79
N SER A 188 -16.07 -12.78 6.51
CA SER A 188 -15.16 -13.78 5.93
C SER A 188 -15.86 -14.67 4.89
N ILE A 189 -17.08 -15.13 5.17
CA ILE A 189 -17.90 -15.91 4.22
C ILE A 189 -18.25 -15.08 2.98
N GLN A 190 -18.71 -13.84 3.15
CA GLN A 190 -19.03 -12.95 2.02
C GLN A 190 -17.82 -12.70 1.12
N LEU A 191 -16.64 -12.53 1.70
CA LEU A 191 -15.39 -12.41 0.95
C LEU A 191 -15.05 -13.68 0.17
N GLY A 192 -15.35 -14.85 0.73
CA GLY A 192 -15.18 -16.15 0.06
C GLY A 192 -16.07 -16.32 -1.17
N HIS A 193 -17.21 -15.64 -1.22
CA HIS A 193 -18.13 -15.66 -2.37
C HIS A 193 -17.76 -14.66 -3.47
N LEU A 194 -16.80 -13.76 -3.24
CA LEU A 194 -16.38 -12.82 -4.27
C LEU A 194 -15.64 -13.55 -5.39
N PRO A 195 -15.90 -13.21 -6.67
CA PRO A 195 -15.20 -13.82 -7.79
C PRO A 195 -13.68 -13.63 -7.67
N ILE A 196 -12.94 -14.65 -8.10
CA ILE A 196 -11.47 -14.61 -8.12
C ILE A 196 -10.98 -13.41 -8.97
N ASN A 197 -11.67 -13.08 -10.06
CA ASN A 197 -11.36 -11.94 -10.93
C ASN A 197 -12.04 -10.63 -10.52
N PHE A 198 -12.54 -10.51 -9.30
CA PHE A 198 -13.18 -9.29 -8.82
C PHE A 198 -12.21 -8.09 -8.88
N VAL A 199 -12.59 -7.03 -9.60
CA VAL A 199 -11.68 -5.92 -9.89
C VAL A 199 -11.52 -4.92 -8.74
N ASN A 200 -12.45 -4.92 -7.77
CA ASN A 200 -12.46 -3.96 -6.66
C ASN A 200 -11.95 -4.58 -5.34
N TRP A 201 -11.04 -5.55 -5.42
CA TRP A 201 -10.40 -6.13 -4.22
C TRP A 201 -9.78 -5.10 -3.27
N PRO A 202 -9.09 -4.04 -3.74
CA PRO A 202 -8.51 -3.03 -2.85
C PRO A 202 -9.58 -2.33 -2.00
N LEU A 203 -10.72 -1.98 -2.62
CA LEU A 203 -11.86 -1.37 -1.93
C LEU A 203 -12.42 -2.30 -0.85
N VAL A 204 -12.69 -3.56 -1.21
CA VAL A 204 -13.26 -4.55 -0.27
C VAL A 204 -12.34 -4.77 0.93
N ARG A 205 -11.03 -4.88 0.69
CA ARG A 205 -10.04 -5.00 1.75
C ARG A 205 -10.07 -3.79 2.69
N ARG A 206 -10.06 -2.57 2.13
CA ARG A 206 -10.07 -1.33 2.91
C ARG A 206 -11.36 -1.17 3.71
N ILE A 207 -12.52 -1.52 3.15
CA ILE A 207 -13.81 -1.54 3.87
C ILE A 207 -13.77 -2.51 5.06
N ALA A 208 -13.31 -3.73 4.84
CA ALA A 208 -13.26 -4.75 5.90
C ALA A 208 -12.34 -4.32 7.05
N VAL A 209 -11.15 -3.80 6.75
CA VAL A 209 -10.20 -3.32 7.76
C VAL A 209 -10.71 -2.06 8.45
N ALA A 210 -11.31 -1.12 7.71
CA ALA A 210 -11.90 0.08 8.28
C ALA A 210 -13.03 -0.26 9.26
N SER A 211 -13.83 -1.29 8.97
CA SER A 211 -14.91 -1.73 9.84
C SER A 211 -14.38 -2.30 11.15
N LEU A 212 -13.30 -3.09 11.10
CA LEU A 212 -12.60 -3.57 12.28
C LEU A 212 -11.99 -2.39 13.08
N ALA A 213 -11.36 -1.43 12.40
CA ALA A 213 -10.76 -0.27 13.04
C ALA A 213 -11.79 0.59 13.78
N LEU A 214 -12.94 0.86 13.14
CA LEU A 214 -14.03 1.63 13.73
C LEU A 214 -14.68 0.89 14.90
N TYR A 215 -14.85 -0.43 14.80
CA TYR A 215 -15.29 -1.22 15.96
C TYR A 215 -14.32 -1.08 17.12
N GLN A 216 -13.01 -1.24 16.87
CA GLN A 216 -12.00 -1.17 17.93
C GLN A 216 -11.92 0.22 18.58
N ASP A 217 -12.08 1.29 17.80
CA ASP A 217 -12.13 2.66 18.31
C ASP A 217 -13.32 2.86 19.27
N ARG A 218 -14.50 2.32 18.91
CA ARG A 218 -15.73 2.47 19.70
C ARG A 218 -15.78 1.58 20.94
N HIS A 219 -15.37 0.32 20.80
CA HIS A 219 -15.61 -0.71 21.81
C HIS A 219 -14.34 -1.20 22.50
N GLY A 220 -13.16 -0.74 22.08
CA GLY A 220 -11.87 -1.20 22.59
C GLY A 220 -11.38 -2.49 21.93
N PRO A 221 -10.46 -3.23 22.59
CA PRO A 221 -9.87 -4.47 22.04
C PRO A 221 -10.90 -5.52 21.58
N PHE A 222 -10.58 -6.29 20.55
CA PHE A 222 -11.47 -7.34 20.06
C PHE A 222 -11.57 -8.50 21.06
N VAL A 223 -12.80 -8.85 21.45
CA VAL A 223 -13.06 -10.15 22.06
C VAL A 223 -13.17 -11.17 20.93
N GLY A 224 -12.17 -12.06 20.83
CA GLY A 224 -12.02 -12.97 19.69
C GLY A 224 -11.00 -12.50 18.64
N GLU A 225 -9.83 -11.99 19.07
CA GLU A 225 -8.73 -11.55 18.17
C GLU A 225 -8.40 -12.57 17.07
N LEU A 226 -8.56 -13.88 17.32
CA LEU A 226 -8.32 -14.95 16.34
C LEU A 226 -9.22 -14.84 15.09
N TYR A 227 -10.48 -14.41 15.25
CA TYR A 227 -11.37 -14.22 14.10
C TYR A 227 -10.95 -13.02 13.26
N ALA A 228 -10.57 -11.92 13.91
CA ALA A 228 -10.07 -10.73 13.23
C ALA A 228 -8.75 -11.03 12.50
N GLU A 229 -7.82 -11.74 13.16
CA GLU A 229 -6.59 -12.22 12.54
C GLU A 229 -6.87 -13.11 11.33
N GLY A 230 -7.76 -14.10 11.47
CA GLY A 230 -8.17 -14.99 10.37
C GLY A 230 -8.72 -14.21 9.16
N LEU A 231 -9.56 -13.21 9.41
CA LEU A 231 -10.08 -12.32 8.37
C LEU A 231 -8.96 -11.51 7.67
N LEU A 232 -8.05 -10.91 8.43
CA LEU A 232 -6.92 -10.15 7.87
C LEU A 232 -6.02 -11.04 7.00
N LEU A 233 -5.78 -12.28 7.41
CA LEU A 233 -4.99 -13.24 6.64
C LEU A 233 -5.70 -13.72 5.38
N GLN A 234 -7.03 -13.89 5.43
CA GLN A 234 -7.83 -14.17 4.25
C GLN A 234 -7.73 -13.02 3.23
N LEU A 235 -7.85 -11.77 3.70
CA LEU A 235 -7.66 -10.58 2.85
C LEU A 235 -6.26 -10.54 2.22
N PHE A 236 -5.22 -10.84 3.00
CA PHE A 236 -3.85 -10.92 2.48
C PHE A 236 -3.68 -12.03 1.43
N ALA A 237 -4.29 -13.19 1.64
CA ALA A 237 -4.27 -14.28 0.67
C ALA A 237 -4.95 -13.88 -0.64
N GLN A 238 -6.07 -13.16 -0.58
CA GLN A 238 -6.76 -12.62 -1.76
C GLN A 238 -5.91 -11.57 -2.50
N HIS A 239 -5.26 -10.68 -1.76
CA HIS A 239 -4.29 -9.70 -2.31
C HIS A 239 -3.19 -10.39 -3.11
N LYS A 240 -2.51 -11.38 -2.51
CA LYS A 240 -1.49 -12.19 -3.19
C LYS A 240 -2.03 -12.90 -4.42
N GLY A 241 -3.24 -13.47 -4.32
CA GLY A 241 -3.91 -14.11 -5.44
C GLY A 241 -4.13 -13.13 -6.60
N SER A 242 -4.61 -11.93 -6.30
CA SER A 242 -4.82 -10.85 -7.29
C SER A 242 -3.52 -10.46 -7.99
N ALA A 243 -2.45 -10.20 -7.21
CA ALA A 243 -1.13 -9.88 -7.74
C ALA A 243 -0.61 -10.94 -8.72
N ARG A 244 -0.69 -12.23 -8.33
CA ARG A 244 -0.26 -13.36 -9.17
C ARG A 244 -1.03 -13.46 -10.49
N ARG A 245 -2.35 -13.23 -10.48
CA ARG A 245 -3.19 -13.31 -11.70
C ARG A 245 -2.93 -12.16 -12.67
N LYS A 246 -2.67 -10.97 -12.12
CA LYS A 246 -2.38 -9.78 -12.89
C LYS A 246 -0.99 -9.88 -13.54
N ALA A 247 0.01 -10.37 -12.80
CA ALA A 247 1.38 -10.72 -13.23
C ALA A 247 2.24 -9.59 -13.83
N MET A 248 1.62 -8.53 -14.34
CA MET A 248 2.27 -7.30 -14.78
C MET A 248 1.91 -6.18 -13.82
N MET A 249 2.86 -5.29 -13.55
CA MET A 249 2.69 -4.16 -12.67
C MET A 249 2.64 -2.86 -13.47
N GLU A 250 1.55 -2.11 -13.32
CA GLU A 250 1.49 -0.69 -13.67
C GLU A 250 1.83 0.12 -12.43
N PHE A 251 2.89 0.91 -12.52
CA PHE A 251 3.24 1.92 -11.55
C PHE A 251 2.71 3.28 -12.00
N ALA A 252 1.62 3.75 -11.41
CA ALA A 252 1.14 5.11 -11.60
C ALA A 252 2.09 6.07 -10.88
N HIS A 253 3.09 6.55 -11.63
CA HIS A 253 4.12 7.42 -11.14
C HIS A 253 3.63 8.86 -11.22
N VAL A 254 3.01 9.35 -10.15
CA VAL A 254 2.74 10.79 -10.02
C VAL A 254 4.09 11.48 -9.96
N SER A 255 4.45 12.18 -11.03
CA SER A 255 5.80 12.74 -11.18
C SER A 255 6.26 13.52 -9.94
N LYS A 256 7.58 13.40 -9.70
CA LYS A 256 8.27 13.88 -8.50
C LYS A 256 7.87 13.16 -7.22
N SER A 257 7.28 11.98 -7.31
CA SER A 257 7.00 11.14 -6.13
C SER A 257 7.99 9.99 -5.99
N GLY A 258 9.24 10.10 -6.50
CA GLY A 258 10.28 9.09 -6.25
C GLY A 258 10.33 7.90 -7.22
N GLY A 259 9.80 8.03 -8.44
CA GLY A 259 9.71 6.90 -9.38
C GLY A 259 11.04 6.32 -9.87
N THR A 260 12.12 7.10 -9.93
CA THR A 260 13.47 6.56 -10.22
C THR A 260 13.88 5.55 -9.15
N SER A 261 13.75 5.91 -7.88
CA SER A 261 14.08 5.00 -6.77
C SER A 261 13.16 3.78 -6.75
N PHE A 262 11.87 3.94 -7.04
CA PHE A 262 10.95 2.80 -7.19
C PHE A 262 11.38 1.86 -8.32
N CYS A 263 11.71 2.39 -9.49
CA CYS A 263 12.15 1.60 -10.64
C CYS A 263 13.43 0.81 -10.34
N SER A 264 14.44 1.47 -9.74
CA SER A 264 15.66 0.80 -9.28
C SER A 264 15.36 -0.31 -8.27
N LEU A 265 14.48 -0.04 -7.29
CA LEU A 265 14.04 -1.05 -6.31
C LEU A 265 13.31 -2.23 -6.96
N ALA A 266 12.43 -1.98 -7.93
CA ALA A 266 11.72 -3.03 -8.65
C ALA A 266 12.70 -3.95 -9.39
N MET A 267 13.67 -3.38 -10.11
CA MET A 267 14.72 -4.14 -10.79
C MET A 267 15.60 -4.93 -9.82
N ASP A 268 15.99 -4.34 -8.68
CA ASP A 268 16.75 -5.02 -7.64
C ASP A 268 16.00 -6.23 -7.04
N ASN A 269 14.66 -6.24 -7.16
CA ASN A 269 13.77 -7.34 -6.75
C ASN A 269 13.32 -8.24 -7.91
N GLY A 270 13.98 -8.16 -9.07
CA GLY A 270 13.79 -9.09 -10.19
C GLY A 270 12.70 -8.67 -11.19
N CYS A 271 12.16 -7.45 -11.09
CA CYS A 271 11.30 -6.92 -12.14
C CYS A 271 12.09 -6.54 -13.40
N GLN A 272 11.44 -6.60 -14.56
CA GLN A 272 11.99 -6.26 -15.87
C GLN A 272 11.21 -5.09 -16.47
N SER A 273 11.92 -4.08 -16.95
CA SER A 273 11.40 -2.85 -17.55
C SER A 273 12.26 -2.43 -18.75
N ASP A 274 11.68 -1.62 -19.64
CA ASP A 274 12.34 -1.11 -20.86
C ASP A 274 13.48 -0.14 -20.52
N THR A 275 13.20 0.87 -19.68
CA THR A 275 14.19 1.85 -19.22
C THR A 275 14.62 1.63 -17.77
N LYS A 276 15.91 1.80 -17.49
CA LYS A 276 16.46 1.72 -16.13
C LYS A 276 16.13 2.93 -15.26
N ARG A 277 15.84 4.10 -15.85
CA ARG A 277 15.75 5.37 -15.10
C ARG A 277 14.43 5.59 -14.39
N ASN A 278 13.31 5.23 -15.01
CA ASN A 278 11.98 5.49 -14.45
C ASN A 278 10.93 4.47 -14.90
N CYS A 279 11.36 3.38 -15.51
CA CYS A 279 10.49 2.30 -15.96
C CYS A 279 9.45 2.73 -17.01
N LEU A 280 9.67 3.85 -17.70
CA LEU A 280 8.85 4.21 -18.85
C LEU A 280 9.06 3.22 -20.00
N VAL A 281 8.00 3.05 -20.79
CA VAL A 281 8.00 2.36 -22.07
C VAL A 281 7.64 3.39 -23.13
N ASP A 282 8.59 3.74 -23.99
CA ASP A 282 8.45 4.87 -24.93
C ASP A 282 7.24 4.70 -25.86
N ALA A 283 6.97 3.45 -26.27
CA ALA A 283 5.82 3.10 -27.11
C ALA A 283 4.45 3.48 -26.51
N PHE A 284 4.37 3.77 -25.22
CA PHE A 284 3.12 4.12 -24.54
C PHE A 284 2.88 5.63 -24.44
N GLY A 285 3.93 6.45 -24.62
CA GLY A 285 3.82 7.92 -24.52
C GLY A 285 3.32 8.41 -23.16
N ASP A 286 3.69 7.72 -22.08
CA ASP A 286 3.30 8.07 -20.71
C ASP A 286 4.30 9.00 -20.01
N ASP A 287 5.22 9.60 -20.75
CA ASP A 287 6.14 10.57 -20.19
C ASP A 287 5.39 11.82 -19.70
N PRO A 288 5.91 12.48 -18.66
CA PRO A 288 5.18 13.54 -18.00
C PRO A 288 5.00 14.77 -18.89
N ARG A 289 3.94 15.54 -18.61
CA ARG A 289 3.54 16.75 -19.35
C ARG A 289 3.52 17.92 -18.38
N TYR A 290 4.45 18.87 -18.51
CA TYR A 290 4.55 19.96 -17.53
C TYR A 290 4.21 21.30 -18.12
N PHE A 291 4.73 21.60 -19.31
CA PHE A 291 4.83 22.98 -19.77
C PHE A 291 3.72 23.32 -20.74
N ASP A 292 3.09 24.46 -20.52
CA ASP A 292 2.24 25.11 -21.50
C ASP A 292 3.14 25.74 -22.58
N GLN A 293 3.10 25.17 -23.79
CA GLN A 293 3.92 25.62 -24.91
C GLN A 293 3.56 27.06 -25.32
N SER A 294 2.28 27.42 -25.30
CA SER A 294 1.84 28.76 -25.69
C SER A 294 2.31 29.81 -24.69
N TYR A 295 2.26 29.53 -23.39
CA TYR A 295 2.80 30.44 -22.38
C TYR A 295 4.33 30.52 -22.43
N HIS A 296 5.01 29.41 -22.71
CA HIS A 296 6.46 29.41 -22.95
C HIS A 296 6.85 30.36 -24.11
N GLU A 297 6.09 30.35 -25.21
CA GLU A 297 6.29 31.27 -26.33
C GLU A 297 6.03 32.74 -25.95
N VAL A 298 5.03 33.01 -25.10
CA VAL A 298 4.79 34.35 -24.55
C VAL A 298 5.96 34.84 -23.71
N LEU A 299 6.54 33.98 -22.85
CA LEU A 299 7.73 34.33 -22.06
C LEU A 299 8.95 34.58 -22.95
N ARG A 300 9.07 33.85 -24.07
CA ARG A 300 10.15 34.03 -25.04
C ARG A 300 10.04 35.34 -25.81
N GLY A 301 8.81 35.71 -26.21
CA GLY A 301 8.56 36.82 -27.13
C GLY A 301 9.24 36.61 -28.49
N ASP A 302 9.82 37.68 -29.04
CA ASP A 302 10.53 37.65 -30.34
C ASP A 302 12.00 37.20 -30.22
N CYS A 303 12.47 36.88 -29.00
CA CYS A 303 13.84 36.42 -28.80
C CYS A 303 14.03 35.01 -29.39
N SER A 304 15.06 34.81 -30.20
CA SER A 304 15.52 33.46 -30.56
C SER A 304 16.42 32.93 -29.44
N THR A 305 16.16 31.71 -28.98
CA THR A 305 16.91 31.08 -27.90
C THR A 305 17.29 29.65 -28.28
N SER A 306 18.17 28.99 -27.52
CA SER A 306 18.43 27.56 -27.70
C SER A 306 17.24 26.67 -27.27
N CYS A 307 16.14 27.26 -26.82
CA CYS A 307 15.05 26.62 -26.11
C CYS A 307 13.69 26.77 -26.80
N ASP A 308 13.65 27.06 -28.09
CA ASP A 308 12.41 27.39 -28.80
C ASP A 308 11.32 26.28 -28.71
N ASN A 309 11.74 25.03 -28.48
CA ASN A 309 10.86 23.92 -28.16
C ASN A 309 11.16 23.40 -26.75
N ILE A 310 10.22 23.55 -25.83
CA ILE A 310 10.40 23.06 -24.47
C ILE A 310 10.20 21.53 -24.40
N GLU A 311 11.01 20.87 -23.59
CA GLU A 311 10.79 19.45 -23.28
C GLU A 311 9.46 19.27 -22.53
N LYS A 312 8.79 18.14 -22.72
CA LYS A 312 7.57 17.79 -21.97
C LYS A 312 6.42 18.80 -22.12
N PRO A 313 6.09 19.23 -23.35
CA PRO A 313 4.95 20.11 -23.57
C PRO A 313 3.66 19.39 -23.20
N MET A 314 2.65 20.14 -22.76
CA MET A 314 1.31 19.64 -22.57
C MET A 314 0.71 19.21 -23.91
N LYS A 315 0.47 17.90 -24.05
CA LYS A 315 -0.14 17.30 -25.23
C LYS A 315 -0.96 16.08 -24.81
N TRP A 316 -2.00 15.81 -25.59
CA TRP A 316 -2.83 14.61 -25.44
C TRP A 316 -2.02 13.34 -25.68
N ARG A 317 -2.36 12.28 -24.95
CA ARG A 317 -1.73 10.97 -25.12
C ARG A 317 -2.24 10.30 -26.39
N LEU A 318 -1.37 9.54 -27.04
CA LEU A 318 -1.80 8.57 -28.04
C LEU A 318 -2.62 7.44 -27.37
N PRO A 319 -3.83 7.11 -27.88
CA PRO A 319 -4.69 6.15 -27.23
C PRO A 319 -4.16 4.72 -27.40
N VAL A 320 -3.45 4.21 -26.38
CA VAL A 320 -3.03 2.80 -26.31
C VAL A 320 -3.85 2.07 -25.25
N SER A 321 -4.64 1.09 -25.67
CA SER A 321 -5.50 0.33 -24.76
C SER A 321 -4.71 -0.50 -23.74
N CYS A 322 -5.31 -0.76 -22.57
CA CYS A 322 -4.71 -1.61 -21.54
C CYS A 322 -4.44 -3.06 -22.00
N THR A 323 -5.23 -3.57 -22.95
CA THR A 323 -4.97 -4.88 -23.56
C THR A 323 -3.72 -4.81 -24.44
N ALA A 324 -3.61 -3.80 -25.29
CA ALA A 324 -2.43 -3.59 -26.13
C ALA A 324 -1.15 -3.41 -25.30
N ARG A 325 -1.21 -2.60 -24.23
CA ARG A 325 -0.12 -2.43 -23.26
C ARG A 325 0.32 -3.76 -22.66
N ARG A 326 -0.64 -4.57 -22.17
CA ARG A 326 -0.32 -5.89 -21.59
C ARG A 326 0.31 -6.84 -22.60
N MET A 327 -0.19 -6.86 -23.84
CA MET A 327 0.39 -7.68 -24.91
C MET A 327 1.81 -7.23 -25.24
N TRP A 328 2.06 -5.92 -25.29
CA TRP A 328 3.39 -5.37 -25.49
C TRP A 328 4.36 -5.81 -24.39
N LEU A 329 4.00 -5.60 -23.11
CA LEU A 329 4.83 -6.02 -21.97
C LEU A 329 5.16 -7.51 -22.04
N ARG A 330 4.17 -8.36 -22.35
CA ARG A 330 4.38 -9.81 -22.54
C ARG A 330 5.35 -10.12 -23.68
N ARG A 331 5.20 -9.47 -24.82
CA ARG A 331 6.05 -9.68 -26.01
C ARG A 331 7.53 -9.41 -25.70
N TYR A 332 7.81 -8.42 -24.86
CA TYR A 332 9.17 -8.01 -24.49
C TYR A 332 9.61 -8.53 -23.11
N ALA A 333 8.89 -9.50 -22.54
CA ALA A 333 9.14 -10.07 -21.21
C ALA A 333 9.19 -9.04 -20.05
N LEU A 334 8.64 -7.84 -20.24
CA LEU A 334 8.56 -6.81 -19.22
C LEU A 334 7.43 -7.11 -18.24
N ASN A 335 7.65 -6.87 -16.95
CA ASN A 335 6.66 -7.11 -15.91
C ASN A 335 6.40 -5.91 -14.99
N VAL A 336 7.08 -4.79 -15.23
CA VAL A 336 6.77 -3.49 -14.64
C VAL A 336 6.89 -2.41 -15.71
N TYR A 337 6.01 -1.42 -15.67
CA TYR A 337 6.21 -0.14 -16.33
C TYR A 337 5.64 1.00 -15.49
N ALA A 338 6.11 2.22 -15.74
CA ALA A 338 5.60 3.44 -15.14
C ALA A 338 4.69 4.19 -16.11
N ASN A 339 3.60 4.74 -15.56
CA ASN A 339 2.75 5.72 -16.21
C ASN A 339 2.97 7.06 -15.50
N GLU A 340 3.68 8.01 -16.13
CA GLU A 340 4.03 9.32 -15.55
C GLU A 340 3.06 10.46 -15.90
N TYR A 341 2.04 10.19 -16.73
CA TYR A 341 1.11 11.21 -17.18
C TYR A 341 -0.17 11.21 -16.34
N THR A 342 -1.18 10.46 -16.77
CA THR A 342 -2.51 10.40 -16.14
C THR A 342 -3.07 8.98 -16.15
N ALA A 343 -4.08 8.72 -15.33
CA ALA A 343 -4.95 7.55 -15.50
C ALA A 343 -5.57 7.54 -16.91
N PHE A 344 -5.82 6.36 -17.46
CA PHE A 344 -6.44 6.20 -18.77
C PHE A 344 -7.92 6.55 -18.73
N GLY A 345 -8.51 6.85 -19.89
CA GLY A 345 -9.91 7.24 -19.95
C GLY A 345 -10.09 8.69 -19.50
N GLY A 346 -11.17 9.00 -18.79
CA GLY A 346 -11.41 10.36 -18.28
C GLY A 346 -11.87 11.39 -19.33
N ILE A 347 -11.64 11.13 -20.63
CA ILE A 347 -11.93 12.10 -21.71
C ILE A 347 -13.42 12.50 -21.77
N LYS A 348 -14.33 11.52 -21.69
CA LYS A 348 -15.77 11.84 -21.70
C LYS A 348 -16.28 12.27 -20.33
N SER A 349 -15.67 11.75 -19.28
CA SER A 349 -16.04 12.03 -17.89
C SER A 349 -14.94 11.54 -16.94
N PRO A 350 -14.57 12.32 -15.90
CA PRO A 350 -13.54 11.94 -14.94
C PRO A 350 -13.84 10.63 -14.21
N VAL A 351 -15.11 10.26 -14.03
CA VAL A 351 -15.49 8.99 -13.35
C VAL A 351 -15.09 7.75 -14.16
N LEU A 352 -14.81 7.92 -15.45
CA LEU A 352 -14.34 6.86 -16.34
C LEU A 352 -12.82 6.73 -16.33
N ALA A 353 -12.10 7.54 -15.56
CA ALA A 353 -10.66 7.39 -15.41
C ALA A 353 -10.33 6.06 -14.72
N HIS A 354 -9.28 5.39 -15.19
CA HIS A 354 -8.84 4.11 -14.66
C HIS A 354 -7.35 3.81 -14.95
N PRO A 355 -6.64 3.10 -14.07
CA PRO A 355 -5.44 2.37 -14.44
C PRO A 355 -5.82 1.12 -15.24
N CYS A 356 -4.84 0.38 -15.72
CA CYS A 356 -5.03 -0.89 -16.38
C CYS A 356 -5.45 -1.98 -15.39
N ARG A 357 -6.77 -2.20 -15.26
CA ARG A 357 -7.38 -3.17 -14.34
C ARG A 357 -6.93 -4.62 -14.54
N ASN A 358 -6.40 -4.94 -15.73
CA ASN A 358 -5.81 -6.24 -16.06
C ASN A 358 -4.35 -6.40 -15.59
N MET A 359 -3.83 -5.40 -14.88
CA MET A 359 -2.50 -5.32 -14.28
C MET A 359 -2.60 -5.01 -12.79
N PHE A 360 -1.50 -5.24 -12.08
CA PHE A 360 -1.34 -4.94 -10.67
C PHE A 360 -0.88 -3.51 -10.53
N THR A 361 -1.63 -2.72 -9.78
CA THR A 361 -1.56 -1.26 -9.83
C THR A 361 -0.95 -0.72 -8.57
N VAL A 362 0.11 0.07 -8.72
CA VAL A 362 0.84 0.68 -7.62
C VAL A 362 0.82 2.18 -7.82
N LEU A 363 0.49 2.94 -6.79
CA LEU A 363 0.55 4.40 -6.79
C LEU A 363 1.46 4.86 -5.67
N GLN A 364 2.41 5.74 -5.99
CA GLN A 364 3.23 6.39 -4.99
C GLN A 364 2.75 7.83 -4.76
N LEU A 365 2.43 8.09 -3.50
CA LEU A 365 1.98 9.36 -2.97
C LEU A 365 3.20 10.13 -2.43
N ARG A 366 3.15 11.43 -2.63
CA ARG A 366 4.06 12.42 -2.06
C ARG A 366 3.23 13.59 -1.57
N HIS A 367 3.65 14.20 -0.46
CA HIS A 367 3.07 15.40 0.09
C HIS A 367 3.00 16.48 -1.02
N PRO A 368 1.83 17.08 -1.27
CA PRO A 368 1.64 17.90 -2.46
C PRO A 368 2.48 19.18 -2.46
N TYR A 369 2.78 19.75 -1.30
CA TYR A 369 3.62 20.95 -1.18
C TYR A 369 5.08 20.65 -1.54
N ASP A 370 5.65 19.58 -0.99
CA ASP A 370 7.00 19.14 -1.34
C ASP A 370 7.09 18.74 -2.82
N ARG A 371 6.00 18.18 -3.35
CA ARG A 371 5.92 17.80 -4.75
C ARG A 371 5.91 19.03 -5.66
N VAL A 372 5.09 20.05 -5.42
CA VAL A 372 5.06 21.26 -6.27
C VAL A 372 6.39 22.01 -6.22
N ILE A 373 7.02 22.13 -5.04
CA ILE A 373 8.37 22.67 -4.87
C ILE A 373 9.38 21.87 -5.71
N SER A 374 9.29 20.55 -5.66
CA SER A 374 10.16 19.66 -6.45
C SER A 374 9.93 19.75 -7.96
N HIS A 375 8.71 20.08 -8.42
CA HIS A 375 8.43 20.36 -9.82
C HIS A 375 9.06 21.68 -10.25
N ILE A 376 8.87 22.75 -9.48
CA ILE A 376 9.45 24.07 -9.76
C ILE A 376 10.98 24.01 -9.82
N LYS A 377 11.62 23.43 -8.80
CA LYS A 377 13.08 23.24 -8.77
C LYS A 377 13.59 22.45 -9.99
N PHE A 378 12.83 21.44 -10.43
CA PHE A 378 13.20 20.67 -11.61
C PHE A 378 12.99 21.41 -12.92
N ALA A 379 11.88 22.14 -13.04
CA ALA A 379 11.59 22.97 -14.20
C ALA A 379 12.65 24.05 -14.37
N TRP A 380 13.03 24.72 -13.28
CA TRP A 380 14.13 25.67 -13.26
C TRP A 380 15.44 25.05 -13.79
N ILE A 381 15.80 23.85 -13.32
CA ILE A 381 16.97 23.12 -13.82
C ILE A 381 16.86 22.82 -15.32
N ILE A 382 15.67 22.46 -15.82
CA ILE A 382 15.45 22.26 -17.27
C ILE A 382 15.76 23.55 -18.02
N TYR A 383 15.23 24.69 -17.58
CA TYR A 383 15.50 25.98 -18.22
C TYR A 383 16.99 26.31 -18.19
N LEU A 384 17.65 26.20 -17.03
CA LEU A 384 19.09 26.47 -16.92
C LEU A 384 19.94 25.60 -17.85
N LEU A 385 19.65 24.30 -17.93
CA LEU A 385 20.44 23.35 -18.72
C LEU A 385 20.13 23.40 -20.22
N ARG A 386 18.89 23.69 -20.62
CA ARG A 386 18.44 23.63 -22.03
C ARG A 386 18.41 24.98 -22.70
N CYS A 387 17.93 26.00 -21.99
CA CYS A 387 17.88 27.36 -22.48
C CYS A 387 19.17 28.13 -22.17
N GLY A 388 20.00 27.62 -21.27
CA GLY A 388 21.18 28.32 -20.78
C GLY A 388 20.84 29.31 -19.66
N GLU A 389 21.80 29.53 -18.77
CA GLU A 389 21.62 30.37 -17.57
C GLU A 389 21.27 31.82 -17.91
N ARG A 390 21.91 32.37 -18.95
CA ARG A 390 21.67 33.73 -19.43
C ARG A 390 20.23 33.89 -19.92
N ASP A 391 19.77 33.05 -20.84
CA ASP A 391 18.44 33.21 -21.43
C ASP A 391 17.34 32.87 -20.43
N SER A 392 17.56 31.87 -19.56
CA SER A 392 16.63 31.55 -18.47
C SER A 392 16.28 32.79 -17.65
N ARG A 393 17.29 33.54 -17.19
CA ARG A 393 17.05 34.73 -16.37
C ARG A 393 16.65 35.95 -17.20
N ALA A 394 17.28 36.19 -18.34
CA ALA A 394 17.11 37.42 -19.11
C ALA A 394 15.87 37.42 -20.03
N VAL A 395 15.38 36.23 -20.41
CA VAL A 395 14.23 36.06 -21.30
C VAL A 395 13.06 35.49 -20.49
N TYR A 396 13.16 34.24 -20.03
CA TYR A 396 12.01 33.50 -19.50
C TYR A 396 11.54 33.97 -18.12
N PHE A 397 12.45 34.44 -17.27
CA PHE A 397 12.15 34.88 -15.91
C PHE A 397 12.59 36.33 -15.65
N LYS A 398 12.66 37.15 -16.72
CA LYS A 398 13.06 38.57 -16.65
C LYS A 398 12.23 39.39 -15.68
N HIS A 399 10.93 39.08 -15.60
CA HIS A 399 9.96 39.78 -14.76
C HIS A 399 9.70 39.07 -13.42
N GLY A 400 10.57 38.12 -13.06
CA GLY A 400 10.45 37.29 -11.87
C GLY A 400 9.86 35.90 -12.16
N ASN A 401 9.72 35.13 -11.09
CA ASN A 401 9.28 33.74 -11.08
C ASN A 401 8.21 33.51 -10.00
N GLY A 402 7.26 34.46 -9.92
CA GLY A 402 6.12 34.39 -9.00
C GLY A 402 5.20 33.20 -9.26
N THR A 403 4.28 32.96 -8.32
CA THR A 403 3.31 31.86 -8.43
C THR A 403 2.45 31.95 -9.68
N ASP A 404 2.11 33.16 -10.13
CA ASP A 404 1.38 33.41 -11.37
C ASP A 404 2.14 32.94 -12.62
N VAL A 405 3.44 33.27 -12.73
CA VAL A 405 4.31 32.83 -13.82
C VAL A 405 4.43 31.31 -13.83
N TRP A 406 4.72 30.69 -12.69
CA TRP A 406 4.83 29.23 -12.60
C TRP A 406 3.50 28.53 -12.87
N SER A 407 2.38 29.09 -12.43
CA SER A 407 1.07 28.50 -12.64
C SER A 407 0.59 28.62 -14.08
N ALA A 408 0.98 29.67 -14.80
CA ALA A 408 0.71 29.79 -16.22
C ALA A 408 1.63 28.89 -17.06
N LEU A 409 2.91 28.78 -16.67
CA LEU A 409 3.88 27.95 -17.36
C LEU A 409 3.69 26.45 -17.12
N MET A 410 3.32 26.05 -15.90
CA MET A 410 3.12 24.66 -15.50
C MET A 410 1.76 24.46 -14.81
N PRO A 411 0.64 24.63 -15.52
CA PRO A 411 -0.68 24.72 -14.90
C PRO A 411 -1.12 23.43 -14.21
N ALA A 412 -0.72 22.25 -14.72
CA ALA A 412 -1.03 21.00 -14.04
C ALA A 412 -0.12 20.75 -12.82
N PRO A 413 1.24 20.79 -12.91
CA PRO A 413 2.12 20.56 -11.77
C PRO A 413 1.91 21.47 -10.55
N THR A 414 1.43 22.69 -10.77
CA THR A 414 1.26 23.72 -9.73
C THR A 414 -0.13 23.77 -9.10
N ASN A 415 -1.09 22.99 -9.58
CA ASN A 415 -2.48 23.07 -9.12
C ASN A 415 -3.15 21.68 -9.08
N ASN A 416 -3.20 21.10 -7.89
CA ASN A 416 -3.85 19.81 -7.60
C ASN A 416 -3.41 18.67 -8.55
N TYR A 417 -2.10 18.52 -8.72
CA TYR A 417 -1.49 17.58 -9.67
C TYR A 417 -1.89 16.11 -9.43
N LEU A 418 -2.07 15.66 -8.18
CA LEU A 418 -2.50 14.30 -7.88
C LEU A 418 -3.93 14.05 -8.37
N ILE A 419 -4.87 14.94 -8.05
CA ILE A 419 -6.26 14.85 -8.56
C ILE A 419 -6.23 14.81 -10.09
N ARG A 420 -5.49 15.72 -10.73
CA ARG A 420 -5.34 15.78 -12.19
C ARG A 420 -4.80 14.47 -12.77
N SER A 421 -3.76 13.91 -12.18
CA SER A 421 -3.20 12.63 -12.61
C SER A 421 -4.18 11.46 -12.44
N LEU A 422 -5.01 11.44 -11.40
CA LEU A 422 -5.96 10.36 -11.16
C LEU A 422 -7.21 10.43 -12.05
N LEU A 423 -7.64 11.62 -12.45
CA LEU A 423 -8.92 11.83 -13.16
C LEU A 423 -8.82 11.89 -14.68
N GLY A 424 -7.63 11.61 -15.23
CA GLY A 424 -7.41 11.51 -16.67
C GLY A 424 -7.21 12.87 -17.35
N GLU A 425 -7.04 12.82 -18.67
CA GLU A 425 -6.48 13.93 -19.46
C GLU A 425 -7.39 15.16 -19.52
N VAL A 426 -8.71 15.00 -19.45
CA VAL A 426 -9.62 16.17 -19.44
C VAL A 426 -9.47 16.98 -18.16
N VAL A 427 -9.40 16.34 -17.00
CA VAL A 427 -9.16 17.05 -15.74
C VAL A 427 -7.74 17.58 -15.68
N PHE A 428 -6.77 16.82 -16.21
CA PHE A 428 -5.38 17.24 -16.25
C PHE A 428 -5.19 18.58 -16.97
N ASN A 429 -5.93 18.82 -18.06
CA ASN A 429 -5.83 20.03 -18.86
C ASN A 429 -6.81 21.15 -18.44
N LEU A 430 -7.54 21.03 -17.32
CA LEU A 430 -8.41 22.10 -16.84
C LEU A 430 -7.61 23.37 -16.48
N PRO A 431 -8.19 24.58 -16.62
CA PRO A 431 -7.54 25.82 -16.21
C PRO A 431 -7.10 25.86 -14.74
N ARG A 432 -6.27 26.84 -14.39
CA ARG A 432 -5.91 27.15 -13.00
C ARG A 432 -7.20 27.37 -12.17
N GLY A 433 -7.24 26.83 -10.96
CA GLY A 433 -8.38 26.99 -10.03
C GLY A 433 -9.64 26.20 -10.38
N ALA A 434 -9.72 25.54 -11.53
CA ALA A 434 -10.94 24.81 -11.96
C ALA A 434 -11.15 23.45 -11.27
N ILE A 435 -10.19 22.98 -10.46
CA ILE A 435 -10.34 21.74 -9.69
C ILE A 435 -11.29 22.01 -8.51
N SER A 436 -12.34 21.20 -8.41
CA SER A 436 -13.44 21.38 -7.46
C SER A 436 -13.49 20.27 -6.42
N SER A 437 -14.35 20.42 -5.42
CA SER A 437 -14.65 19.37 -4.43
C SER A 437 -15.24 18.12 -5.08
N GLU A 438 -16.02 18.23 -6.16
CA GLU A 438 -16.53 17.08 -6.90
C GLU A 438 -15.39 16.24 -7.49
N HIS A 439 -14.35 16.89 -8.04
CA HIS A 439 -13.17 16.20 -8.52
C HIS A 439 -12.44 15.47 -7.37
N LEU A 440 -12.31 16.10 -6.20
CA LEU A 440 -11.74 15.44 -5.02
C LEU A 440 -12.51 14.16 -4.65
N GLU A 441 -13.84 14.18 -4.62
CA GLU A 441 -14.65 13.01 -4.28
C GLU A 441 -14.48 11.88 -5.30
N ILE A 442 -14.46 12.20 -6.60
CA ILE A 442 -14.19 11.20 -7.63
C ILE A 442 -12.78 10.61 -7.44
N ALA A 443 -11.78 11.46 -7.18
CA ALA A 443 -10.39 11.03 -6.99
C ALA A 443 -10.22 10.11 -5.77
N ARG A 444 -10.90 10.42 -4.64
CA ARG A 444 -10.97 9.55 -3.45
C ARG A 444 -11.56 8.18 -3.81
N GLU A 445 -12.66 8.17 -4.57
CA GLU A 445 -13.32 6.94 -5.04
C GLU A 445 -12.40 6.10 -5.94
N LEU A 446 -11.67 6.70 -6.88
CA LEU A 446 -10.74 5.98 -7.74
C LEU A 446 -9.52 5.46 -6.96
N LEU A 447 -8.94 6.29 -6.08
CA LEU A 447 -7.80 5.93 -5.24
C LEU A 447 -8.12 4.70 -4.38
N ALA A 448 -9.28 4.70 -3.72
CA ALA A 448 -9.72 3.62 -2.84
C ALA A 448 -10.00 2.31 -3.58
N LYS A 449 -10.43 2.36 -4.84
CA LYS A 449 -10.81 1.18 -5.62
C LYS A 449 -9.70 0.58 -6.45
N GLN A 450 -9.00 1.44 -7.16
CA GLN A 450 -8.35 1.05 -8.40
C GLN A 450 -6.90 0.68 -8.19
N TYR A 451 -6.28 1.13 -7.08
CA TYR A 451 -4.87 0.91 -6.78
C TYR A 451 -4.69 -0.19 -5.75
N ASP A 452 -4.03 -1.27 -6.16
CA ASP A 452 -3.79 -2.46 -5.34
C ASP A 452 -2.83 -2.19 -4.18
N VAL A 453 -1.82 -1.33 -4.39
CA VAL A 453 -0.85 -0.90 -3.37
C VAL A 453 -0.64 0.60 -3.45
N LEU A 454 -0.66 1.24 -2.29
CA LEU A 454 -0.31 2.65 -2.11
C LEU A 454 1.03 2.72 -1.38
N LEU A 455 1.95 3.53 -1.91
CA LEU A 455 3.24 3.83 -1.30
C LEU A 455 3.21 5.28 -0.82
N VAL A 456 3.57 5.54 0.43
CA VAL A 456 3.67 6.90 0.97
C VAL A 456 5.15 7.23 1.12
N LEU A 457 5.66 8.19 0.34
CA LEU A 457 7.09 8.45 0.26
C LEU A 457 7.67 8.95 1.60
N GLU A 458 6.93 9.78 2.32
CA GLU A 458 7.37 10.44 3.55
C GLU A 458 7.33 9.52 4.78
N ASP A 459 6.49 8.48 4.75
CA ASP A 459 6.32 7.54 5.86
C ASP A 459 7.14 6.28 5.58
N ARG A 460 8.39 6.28 6.08
CA ARG A 460 9.37 5.22 5.83
C ARG A 460 8.86 3.84 6.25
N ASP A 461 8.22 3.74 7.41
CA ASP A 461 7.75 2.46 7.95
C ASP A 461 6.58 1.91 7.11
N LEU A 462 5.64 2.79 6.74
CA LEU A 462 4.54 2.45 5.86
C LEU A 462 5.01 2.08 4.44
N PHE A 463 5.99 2.83 3.91
CA PHE A 463 6.63 2.56 2.62
C PHE A 463 7.28 1.17 2.61
N GLN A 464 8.11 0.87 3.63
CA GLN A 464 8.79 -0.43 3.73
C GLN A 464 7.82 -1.59 3.92
N MET A 465 6.78 -1.42 4.76
CA MET A 465 5.74 -2.43 4.94
C MET A 465 5.02 -2.75 3.62
N SER A 466 4.67 -1.70 2.87
CA SER A 466 3.98 -1.81 1.59
C SER A 466 4.85 -2.45 0.50
N LEU A 467 6.14 -2.09 0.41
CA LEU A 467 7.07 -2.77 -0.48
C LEU A 467 7.22 -4.25 -0.11
N ARG A 468 7.44 -4.56 1.18
CA ARG A 468 7.77 -5.91 1.62
C ARG A 468 6.62 -6.89 1.50
N TYR A 469 5.44 -6.50 1.96
CA TYR A 469 4.28 -7.39 2.05
C TYR A 469 3.23 -7.07 0.98
N GLY A 470 3.09 -5.81 0.59
CA GLY A 470 2.24 -5.41 -0.54
C GLY A 470 2.80 -5.85 -1.88
N LEU A 471 4.10 -5.65 -2.14
CA LEU A 471 4.75 -6.01 -3.41
C LEU A 471 5.60 -7.29 -3.36
N GLY A 472 5.92 -7.79 -2.16
CA GLY A 472 6.79 -8.96 -2.01
C GLY A 472 8.28 -8.65 -2.19
N PHE A 473 8.67 -7.38 -2.14
CA PHE A 473 10.08 -6.98 -2.31
C PHE A 473 10.89 -7.37 -1.07
N GLN A 474 12.07 -7.94 -1.31
CA GLN A 474 12.99 -8.41 -0.27
C GLN A 474 14.15 -7.43 -0.06
N ARG A 475 14.60 -6.77 -1.13
CA ARG A 475 15.67 -5.78 -1.11
C ARG A 475 15.05 -4.39 -1.04
N LEU A 476 15.20 -3.72 0.11
CA LEU A 476 14.56 -2.44 0.41
C LEU A 476 15.57 -1.32 0.63
N ASN A 477 16.74 -1.40 0.00
CA ASN A 477 17.76 -0.36 0.09
C ASN A 477 17.49 0.65 -1.04
N PRO A 478 16.72 1.73 -0.81
CA PRO A 478 16.51 2.72 -1.83
C PRO A 478 17.85 3.31 -2.22
N ARG A 479 18.18 3.22 -3.50
CA ARG A 479 19.24 4.07 -4.05
C ARG A 479 18.61 5.44 -4.29
N HIS A 480 19.05 6.41 -3.50
CA HIS A 480 18.83 7.81 -3.84
C HIS A 480 19.78 8.17 -4.98
N ASP A 481 19.44 7.72 -6.19
CA ASP A 481 20.29 7.88 -7.38
C ASP A 481 20.43 9.34 -7.82
N ASN A 482 19.58 10.24 -7.31
CA ASN A 482 19.62 11.65 -7.66
C ASN A 482 20.09 12.47 -6.46
N LYS A 483 21.41 12.71 -6.39
CA LYS A 483 21.90 13.97 -5.81
C LYS A 483 21.41 15.08 -6.73
N THR A 484 20.19 15.54 -6.53
CA THR A 484 19.71 16.73 -7.23
C THR A 484 20.76 17.81 -6.97
N PRO A 485 21.30 18.46 -8.01
CA PRO A 485 22.12 19.66 -7.80
C PRO A 485 21.38 20.53 -6.80
N LYS A 486 22.09 21.12 -5.82
CA LYS A 486 21.46 22.04 -4.88
C LYS A 486 20.84 23.17 -5.70
N SER A 487 19.55 23.05 -6.01
CA SER A 487 18.83 24.10 -6.70
C SER A 487 18.80 25.28 -5.75
N SER A 488 19.21 26.46 -6.23
CA SER A 488 19.09 27.67 -5.45
C SER A 488 17.63 27.89 -5.07
N GLU A 489 17.40 28.38 -3.85
CA GLU A 489 16.08 28.86 -3.40
C GLU A 489 15.56 30.00 -4.30
N GLU A 490 16.45 30.63 -5.09
CA GLU A 490 16.14 31.56 -6.18
C GLU A 490 15.04 31.06 -7.12
N SER A 491 14.95 29.74 -7.34
CA SER A 491 13.94 29.15 -8.23
C SER A 491 12.50 29.20 -7.70
N LEU A 492 12.32 29.37 -6.39
CA LEU A 492 11.02 29.35 -5.76
C LEU A 492 10.36 30.73 -5.80
N PRO A 493 9.03 30.79 -5.98
CA PRO A 493 8.31 32.05 -5.89
C PRO A 493 8.36 32.60 -4.46
N GLY A 494 8.36 33.93 -4.32
CA GLY A 494 8.28 34.59 -3.01
C GLY A 494 6.92 34.43 -2.31
N ASP A 495 5.88 34.00 -3.03
CA ASP A 495 4.49 33.89 -2.57
C ASP A 495 3.99 32.44 -2.49
N LEU A 496 4.81 31.54 -1.93
CA LEU A 496 4.53 30.09 -1.81
C LEU A 496 3.14 29.74 -1.25
N GLU A 497 2.59 30.54 -0.34
CA GLU A 497 1.25 30.32 0.23
C GLU A 497 0.16 30.24 -0.84
N GLN A 498 0.29 30.99 -1.95
CA GLN A 498 -0.66 30.88 -3.06
C GLN A 498 -0.59 29.51 -3.75
N LEU A 499 0.60 28.92 -3.86
CA LEU A 499 0.75 27.54 -4.38
C LEU A 499 0.15 26.52 -3.42
N TYR A 500 0.28 26.73 -2.11
CA TYR A 500 -0.30 25.82 -1.12
C TYR A 500 -1.83 25.86 -1.16
N GLU A 501 -2.42 27.05 -1.31
CA GLU A 501 -3.86 27.19 -1.51
C GLU A 501 -4.35 26.52 -2.80
N LEU A 502 -3.58 26.62 -3.89
CA LEU A 502 -3.89 25.91 -5.14
C LEU A 502 -3.80 24.38 -5.00
N ASN A 503 -3.15 23.85 -3.97
CA ASN A 503 -2.96 22.40 -3.76
C ASN A 503 -3.69 21.87 -2.51
N LYS A 504 -4.61 22.64 -1.92
CA LYS A 504 -5.33 22.23 -0.71
C LYS A 504 -6.22 21.00 -0.90
N LEU A 505 -6.82 20.82 -2.08
CA LEU A 505 -7.65 19.64 -2.35
C LEU A 505 -6.78 18.40 -2.53
N ASP A 506 -5.61 18.57 -3.16
CA ASP A 506 -4.58 17.54 -3.23
C ASP A 506 -4.05 17.14 -1.85
N LEU A 507 -3.94 18.07 -0.90
CA LEU A 507 -3.57 17.77 0.48
C LEU A 507 -4.62 16.87 1.15
N GLN A 508 -5.90 17.19 0.96
CA GLN A 508 -7.00 16.35 1.45
C GLN A 508 -7.01 14.96 0.80
N LEU A 509 -6.71 14.88 -0.50
CA LEU A 509 -6.59 13.59 -1.20
C LEU A 509 -5.37 12.79 -0.72
N TYR A 510 -4.23 13.45 -0.51
CA TYR A 510 -3.03 12.83 0.03
C TYR A 510 -3.29 12.24 1.41
N GLN A 511 -3.89 13.01 2.32
CA GLN A 511 -4.26 12.55 3.67
C GLN A 511 -5.19 11.32 3.61
N PHE A 512 -6.19 11.35 2.74
CA PHE A 512 -7.04 10.19 2.48
C PHE A 512 -6.24 8.99 1.94
N GLY A 513 -5.31 9.21 1.02
CA GLY A 513 -4.43 8.17 0.49
C GLY A 513 -3.50 7.54 1.54
N VAL A 514 -2.95 8.35 2.44
CA VAL A 514 -2.16 7.86 3.60
C VAL A 514 -3.02 6.98 4.50
N LEU A 515 -4.26 7.38 4.78
CA LEU A 515 -5.19 6.56 5.55
C LEU A 515 -5.46 5.22 4.85
N MET A 516 -5.73 5.21 3.54
CA MET A 516 -5.93 3.97 2.77
C MET A 516 -4.68 3.06 2.82
N ALA A 517 -3.48 3.64 2.74
CA ALA A 517 -2.22 2.90 2.88
C ALA A 517 -2.05 2.30 4.29
N ARG A 518 -2.41 3.03 5.35
CA ARG A 518 -2.38 2.51 6.73
C ARG A 518 -3.35 1.35 6.95
N LEU A 519 -4.54 1.40 6.35
CA LEU A 519 -5.47 0.27 6.35
C LEU A 519 -4.85 -0.97 5.66
N ASP A 520 -4.18 -0.77 4.52
CA ASP A 520 -3.46 -1.85 3.85
C ASP A 520 -2.32 -2.41 4.73
N ALA A 521 -1.61 -1.55 5.47
CA ALA A 521 -0.53 -1.94 6.36
C ALA A 521 -0.96 -2.79 7.56
N ILE A 522 -2.19 -2.65 8.06
CA ILE A 522 -2.76 -3.54 9.10
C ILE A 522 -2.83 -4.98 8.59
N VAL A 523 -3.28 -5.19 7.35
CA VAL A 523 -3.32 -6.51 6.70
C VAL A 523 -1.91 -7.06 6.52
N TYR A 524 -0.98 -6.22 6.09
CA TYR A 524 0.41 -6.59 5.88
C TYR A 524 1.13 -6.95 7.19
N ASP A 525 0.90 -6.21 8.27
CA ASP A 525 1.51 -6.51 9.56
C ASP A 525 0.95 -7.79 10.19
N ALA A 526 -0.35 -8.06 10.06
CA ALA A 526 -0.93 -9.34 10.47
C ALA A 526 -0.25 -10.52 9.74
N ALA A 527 -0.05 -10.40 8.42
CA ALA A 527 0.68 -11.39 7.64
C ALA A 527 2.17 -11.51 8.05
N SER A 528 2.81 -10.40 8.41
CA SER A 528 4.22 -10.35 8.82
C SER A 528 4.50 -11.25 10.03
N ARG A 529 3.55 -11.31 10.96
CA ARG A 529 3.66 -12.03 12.23
C ARG A 529 3.63 -13.53 12.05
N ILE A 530 2.81 -14.05 11.13
CA ILE A 530 2.79 -15.47 10.77
C ILE A 530 4.11 -15.93 10.16
N VAL A 531 4.70 -15.09 9.30
CA VAL A 531 5.99 -15.43 8.69
C VAL A 531 7.06 -15.50 9.78
N LYS A 532 7.08 -14.55 10.71
CA LYS A 532 8.05 -14.53 11.82
C LYS A 532 7.88 -15.72 12.77
N SER A 533 6.64 -16.08 13.14
CA SER A 533 6.39 -17.18 14.08
C SER A 533 6.87 -18.54 13.54
N ARG A 534 6.76 -18.76 12.22
CA ARG A 534 7.26 -19.99 11.57
C ARG A 534 8.78 -20.11 11.57
N VAL A 535 9.50 -19.01 11.52
CA VAL A 535 10.98 -19.02 11.52
C VAL A 535 11.54 -19.41 12.88
N THR A 536 10.85 -19.06 13.97
CA THR A 536 11.28 -19.35 15.35
C THR A 536 11.06 -20.79 15.82
N VAL A 537 10.23 -21.59 15.15
CA VAL A 537 9.81 -22.92 15.65
C VAL A 537 10.72 -24.06 15.19
N THR A 538 11.65 -23.80 14.26
CA THR A 538 12.63 -24.82 13.84
C THR A 538 14.02 -24.40 14.30
N PRO A 539 14.48 -24.77 15.51
CA PRO A 539 15.90 -24.91 15.74
C PRO A 539 16.35 -26.00 14.76
N SER A 540 16.85 -25.59 13.59
CA SER A 540 17.55 -26.52 12.72
C SER A 540 18.61 -27.18 13.60
N PRO A 541 18.62 -28.51 13.78
CA PRO A 541 19.81 -29.16 14.31
C PRO A 541 20.96 -28.63 13.47
N SER A 542 21.99 -28.09 14.14
CA SER A 542 23.14 -27.45 13.52
C SER A 542 23.63 -28.38 12.42
N ARG A 543 23.31 -28.05 11.17
CA ARG A 543 23.88 -28.78 10.04
C ARG A 543 25.36 -28.46 10.15
N PRO A 544 26.25 -29.46 10.36
CA PRO A 544 27.67 -29.19 10.43
C PRO A 544 28.03 -28.37 9.18
N PRO A 545 28.90 -27.35 9.32
CA PRO A 545 29.29 -26.52 8.20
C PRO A 545 29.67 -27.43 7.04
N PRO A 546 29.21 -27.15 5.80
CA PRO A 546 29.56 -27.97 4.66
C PRO A 546 31.08 -28.09 4.64
N GLN A 547 31.59 -29.30 4.88
CA GLN A 547 33.00 -29.59 4.72
C GLN A 547 33.31 -29.21 3.28
N ARG A 548 34.16 -28.20 3.10
CA ARG A 548 34.70 -27.89 1.78
C ARG A 548 35.31 -29.20 1.27
N PRO A 549 34.97 -29.69 0.08
CA PRO A 549 35.65 -30.84 -0.47
C PRO A 549 37.14 -30.52 -0.47
N ALA A 550 37.92 -31.31 0.28
CA ALA A 550 39.36 -31.21 0.22
C ALA A 550 39.76 -31.48 -1.24
N CYS A 551 40.41 -30.52 -1.88
CA CYS A 551 41.05 -30.76 -3.16
C CYS A 551 42.16 -31.80 -2.91
N SER A 552 41.90 -33.05 -3.30
CA SER A 552 42.95 -34.08 -3.31
C SER A 552 44.02 -33.66 -4.31
N PRO A 553 45.32 -33.68 -3.94
CA PRO A 553 46.39 -33.42 -4.89
C PRO A 553 46.45 -34.59 -5.87
N GLY A 554 45.92 -34.43 -7.08
CA GLY A 554 46.01 -35.48 -8.11
C GLY A 554 45.06 -35.37 -9.29
N ASP A 555 44.04 -34.51 -9.29
CA ASP A 555 43.02 -34.51 -10.36
C ASP A 555 43.01 -33.18 -11.15
N MET A 556 43.97 -33.01 -12.06
CA MET A 556 44.11 -31.85 -12.97
C MET A 556 43.22 -31.94 -14.23
N SER A 557 42.06 -32.59 -14.16
CA SER A 557 41.23 -32.84 -15.36
C SER A 557 39.81 -32.24 -15.34
N LYS A 558 39.45 -31.38 -14.37
CA LYS A 558 38.10 -30.77 -14.28
C LYS A 558 38.11 -29.23 -14.35
N PRO A 559 37.30 -28.59 -15.21
CA PRO A 559 37.38 -27.17 -15.56
C PRO A 559 36.68 -26.19 -14.59
N HIS A 560 36.53 -26.51 -13.30
CA HIS A 560 35.74 -25.69 -12.36
C HIS A 560 36.47 -25.30 -11.06
N CYS A 561 37.78 -25.08 -11.15
CA CYS A 561 38.56 -24.46 -10.06
C CYS A 561 39.44 -23.34 -10.62
N HIS A 562 38.84 -22.24 -11.07
CA HIS A 562 39.59 -21.00 -11.28
C HIS A 562 39.37 -20.06 -10.09
N VAL A 563 40.45 -19.80 -9.37
CA VAL A 563 40.59 -18.67 -8.47
C VAL A 563 40.91 -17.48 -9.36
N GLU A 564 39.97 -16.56 -9.54
CA GLU A 564 40.26 -15.26 -10.15
C GLU A 564 40.88 -14.34 -9.11
N GLU A 565 42.14 -13.97 -9.36
CA GLU A 565 42.80 -12.83 -8.72
C GLU A 565 42.14 -11.52 -9.14
N VAL A 566 41.91 -10.67 -8.16
CA VAL A 566 41.33 -9.33 -8.31
C VAL A 566 42.40 -8.40 -8.90
N GLY A 567 42.23 -8.01 -10.16
CA GLY A 567 43.02 -6.97 -10.83
C GLY A 567 42.09 -6.02 -11.59
N GLY A 568 42.26 -4.71 -11.38
CA GLY A 568 41.31 -3.67 -11.76
C GLY A 568 41.21 -3.31 -13.24
N GLU A 569 40.39 -2.28 -13.47
CA GLU A 569 40.04 -1.58 -14.72
C GLU A 569 38.84 -2.13 -15.51
N GLY A 570 37.66 -1.65 -15.13
CA GLY A 570 36.42 -1.87 -15.87
C GLY A 570 36.30 -0.97 -17.11
N ARG A 571 36.30 -1.57 -18.29
CA ARG A 571 35.59 -1.07 -19.48
C ARG A 571 34.43 -2.01 -19.78
N CYS A 572 33.20 -1.52 -19.72
CA CYS A 572 32.02 -2.28 -20.12
C CYS A 572 31.87 -2.27 -21.65
N GLY A 573 32.24 -3.37 -22.29
CA GLY A 573 31.81 -3.72 -23.65
C GLY A 573 30.56 -4.60 -23.61
N TRP A 574 29.55 -4.22 -24.37
CA TRP A 574 28.33 -4.99 -24.65
C TRP A 574 28.63 -6.18 -25.57
N ILE A 575 28.15 -7.39 -25.24
CA ILE A 575 27.82 -8.44 -26.22
C ILE A 575 26.55 -9.17 -25.73
N GLY A 576 25.56 -9.28 -26.62
CA GLY A 576 24.28 -9.93 -26.39
C GLY A 576 24.20 -11.40 -26.83
N GLY A 577 23.04 -12.01 -26.54
CA GLY A 577 22.62 -13.35 -26.98
C GLY A 577 22.76 -14.40 -25.87
N ARG A 578 21.76 -15.22 -25.53
CA ARG A 578 20.42 -15.53 -26.05
C ARG A 578 19.46 -15.73 -24.88
#